data_AF-A0A9D6QX69-F1
#
_entry.id   AF-A0A9D6QX69-F1
#
_cell.length_a   1.000
_cell.length_b   1.000
_cell.length_c   1.000
_cell.angle_alpha   90.00
_cell.angle_beta   90.00
_cell.angle_gamma   90.00
#
_symmetry.space_group_name_H-M   'P 1'
#
loop_
_entity.id
_entity.type
_entity.pdbx_description
1 polymer ?
#
loop_
_entity_poly.entity_id
_entity_poly.type
_entity_poly.pdbx_seq_one_letter_code
_entity_poly.pdbx_strand_id
1 'polypeptide(L)'
;MDGDGKKVGWLGKPLGAAVHLGEREKNLFDGVDVLTRLQGDGLEFTREGNAIKIAAKNPGDLRFKLTGISTTSPDLLFTFTLRADPLAGYAPEIARLIRFGASPRPNELPNAWVNQKAFTYRHYATEWQGLELSFLVEGNAPIWISDLRASASQDAMVREFENGLVLANPSARAFTFDLRALFPNKTWRRIKGTAKQDPATNNGARVEGAIELGAKDALFLIREK
;
A
#
# COMPACT_ATOMS: atom_id res chain seq x y z
N MET A 1 -19.67 -24.57 16.19
CA MET A 1 -20.82 -23.69 15.95
C MET A 1 -21.61 -23.70 17.24
N ASP A 2 -21.80 -22.55 17.87
CA ASP A 2 -22.66 -22.46 19.05
C ASP A 2 -24.12 -22.35 18.58
N GLY A 3 -25.04 -23.00 19.30
CA GLY A 3 -26.39 -23.42 18.87
C GLY A 3 -27.40 -22.35 18.42
N ASP A 4 -27.01 -21.08 18.29
CA ASP A 4 -27.88 -19.95 17.95
C ASP A 4 -27.70 -19.42 16.52
N GLY A 5 -26.84 -20.04 15.69
CA GLY A 5 -26.54 -19.53 14.34
C GLY A 5 -25.79 -18.18 14.31
N LYS A 6 -25.50 -17.58 15.48
CA LYS A 6 -24.64 -16.42 15.62
C LYS A 6 -23.19 -16.83 15.44
N LYS A 7 -22.57 -16.37 14.36
CA LYS A 7 -21.14 -16.56 14.10
C LYS A 7 -20.33 -15.71 15.09
N VAL A 8 -20.01 -16.26 16.26
CA VAL A 8 -19.16 -15.62 17.27
C VAL A 8 -17.84 -15.18 16.61
N GLY A 9 -17.49 -13.90 16.76
CA GLY A 9 -16.27 -13.32 16.17
C GLY A 9 -16.35 -12.96 14.68
N TRP A 10 -17.49 -13.16 14.01
CA TRP A 10 -17.66 -12.70 12.63
C TRP A 10 -17.90 -11.20 12.56
N LEU A 11 -17.02 -10.48 11.88
CA LEU A 11 -17.10 -9.02 11.78
C LEU A 11 -18.15 -8.52 10.77
N GLY A 12 -18.76 -9.42 9.98
CA GLY A 12 -19.66 -9.02 8.89
C GLY A 12 -18.93 -8.83 7.55
N LYS A 13 -19.61 -8.21 6.59
CA LYS A 13 -19.00 -7.80 5.31
C LYS A 13 -18.11 -6.57 5.49
N PRO A 14 -17.05 -6.42 4.68
CA PRO A 14 -16.25 -5.21 4.69
C PRO A 14 -17.11 -4.03 4.22
N LEU A 15 -17.04 -2.90 4.94
CA LEU A 15 -17.72 -1.66 4.56
C LEU A 15 -16.98 -0.89 3.47
N GLY A 16 -15.73 -1.27 3.19
CA GLY A 16 -14.91 -0.67 2.15
C GLY A 16 -13.57 -1.36 1.97
N ALA A 17 -12.69 -0.72 1.19
CA ALA A 17 -11.29 -1.06 1.09
C ALA A 17 -10.58 -0.85 2.45
N ALA A 18 -9.42 -1.48 2.63
CA ALA A 18 -8.55 -1.11 3.73
C ALA A 18 -8.04 0.32 3.52
N VAL A 19 -7.96 1.08 4.60
CA VAL A 19 -7.36 2.42 4.63
C VAL A 19 -5.94 2.27 5.12
N HIS A 20 -4.99 2.72 4.30
CA HIS A 20 -3.57 2.79 4.63
C HIS A 20 -3.30 4.17 5.25
N LEU A 21 -3.06 4.23 6.56
CA LEU A 21 -2.96 5.50 7.29
C LEU A 21 -1.78 6.35 6.81
N GLY A 22 -0.70 5.73 6.34
CA GLY A 22 0.43 6.44 5.72
C GLY A 22 0.03 7.27 4.49
N GLU A 23 -1.06 6.94 3.79
CA GLU A 23 -1.57 7.74 2.68
C GLU A 23 -2.22 9.07 3.10
N ARG A 24 -2.45 9.28 4.41
CA ARG A 24 -2.96 10.54 4.94
C ARG A 24 -1.87 11.53 5.29
N GLU A 25 -0.62 11.07 5.36
CA GLU A 25 0.52 11.90 5.71
C GLU A 25 0.83 12.93 4.60
N LYS A 26 1.83 13.78 4.83
CA LYS A 26 2.33 14.64 3.77
C LYS A 26 2.91 13.80 2.62
N ASN A 27 2.55 14.14 1.38
CA ASN A 27 3.19 13.54 0.21
C ASN A 27 4.55 14.22 -0.02
N LEU A 28 5.62 13.43 -0.09
CA LEU A 28 6.98 13.90 -0.33
C LEU A 28 7.18 14.48 -1.74
N PHE A 29 6.23 14.26 -2.65
CA PHE A 29 6.21 14.87 -3.98
C PHE A 29 5.37 16.15 -4.08
N ASP A 30 4.76 16.63 -2.98
CA ASP A 30 4.01 17.89 -3.03
C ASP A 30 4.93 19.06 -3.39
N GLY A 31 4.57 19.81 -4.43
CA GLY A 31 5.37 20.91 -4.97
C GLY A 31 6.61 20.49 -5.75
N VAL A 32 6.80 19.18 -5.97
CA VAL A 32 7.93 18.63 -6.73
C VAL A 32 7.49 18.34 -8.16
N ASP A 33 8.24 18.84 -9.15
CA ASP A 33 8.08 18.35 -10.51
C ASP A 33 8.77 16.99 -10.70
N VAL A 34 8.01 15.93 -10.49
CA VAL A 34 8.44 14.53 -10.61
C VAL A 34 9.05 14.23 -11.98
N LEU A 35 8.62 14.91 -13.04
CA LEU A 35 9.12 14.66 -14.40
C LEU A 35 10.63 14.89 -14.48
N THR A 36 11.15 15.89 -13.75
CA THR A 36 12.59 16.22 -13.69
C THR A 36 13.42 15.21 -12.89
N ARG A 37 12.76 14.30 -12.16
CA ARG A 37 13.41 13.31 -11.29
C ARG A 37 13.46 11.91 -11.90
N LEU A 38 12.81 11.74 -13.05
CA LEU A 38 12.83 10.49 -13.81
C LEU A 38 14.09 10.41 -14.66
N GLN A 39 14.73 9.25 -14.62
CA GLN A 39 15.94 8.96 -15.39
C GLN A 39 15.77 7.61 -16.08
N GLY A 40 16.21 7.48 -17.33
CA GLY A 40 16.21 6.21 -18.03
C GLY A 40 16.73 6.36 -19.45
N ASP A 41 17.70 5.53 -19.81
CA ASP A 41 18.35 5.58 -21.11
C ASP A 41 17.41 5.10 -22.22
N GLY A 42 17.38 5.83 -23.34
CA GLY A 42 16.51 5.47 -24.46
C GLY A 42 15.01 5.62 -24.17
N LEU A 43 14.63 6.41 -23.16
CA LEU A 43 13.23 6.69 -22.84
C LEU A 43 12.87 8.16 -23.12
N GLU A 44 11.58 8.38 -23.30
CA GLU A 44 10.95 9.68 -23.32
C GLU A 44 9.93 9.77 -22.18
N PHE A 45 10.02 10.86 -21.41
CA PHE A 45 9.09 11.17 -20.33
C PHE A 45 8.29 12.42 -20.73
N THR A 46 6.97 12.27 -20.82
CA THR A 46 6.07 13.38 -21.17
C THR A 46 4.91 13.43 -20.19
N ARG A 47 4.35 14.63 -19.98
CA ARG A 47 3.13 14.79 -19.19
C ARG A 47 1.92 14.72 -20.12
N GLU A 48 0.99 13.81 -19.82
CA GLU A 48 -0.30 13.67 -20.51
C GLU A 48 -1.41 13.77 -19.47
N GLY A 49 -2.04 14.95 -19.36
CA GLY A 49 -3.02 15.24 -18.31
C GLY A 49 -2.39 15.15 -16.92
N ASN A 50 -2.97 14.32 -16.05
CA ASN A 50 -2.47 14.05 -14.69
C ASN A 50 -1.46 12.90 -14.63
N ALA A 51 -1.12 12.29 -15.76
CA ALA A 51 -0.20 11.17 -15.83
C ALA A 51 1.15 11.56 -16.45
N ILE A 52 2.18 10.82 -16.08
CA ILE A 52 3.47 10.82 -16.77
C ILE A 52 3.46 9.61 -17.71
N LYS A 53 3.57 9.86 -19.01
CA LYS A 53 3.80 8.83 -20.01
C LYS A 53 5.29 8.54 -20.13
N ILE A 54 5.61 7.26 -20.19
CA ILE A 54 6.96 6.74 -20.37
C ILE A 54 6.93 5.91 -21.65
N ALA A 55 7.67 6.35 -22.67
CA ALA A 55 7.74 5.68 -23.95
C ALA A 55 9.19 5.31 -24.28
N ALA A 56 9.38 4.16 -24.93
CA ALA A 56 10.70 3.76 -25.42
C ALA A 56 11.03 4.49 -26.72
N LYS A 57 12.28 4.96 -26.86
CA LYS A 57 12.85 5.43 -28.13
C LYS A 57 13.49 4.29 -28.93
N ASN A 58 13.81 3.18 -28.26
CA ASN A 58 14.47 2.00 -28.81
C ASN A 58 13.70 0.72 -28.43
N PRO A 59 13.89 -0.40 -29.15
CA PRO A 59 13.38 -1.71 -28.73
C PRO A 59 13.96 -2.15 -27.38
N GLY A 60 13.18 -2.91 -26.60
CA GLY A 60 13.58 -3.46 -25.30
C GLY A 60 12.63 -3.10 -24.16
N ASP A 61 12.95 -3.58 -22.95
CA ASP A 61 12.19 -3.26 -21.74
C ASP A 61 12.35 -1.80 -21.32
N LEU A 62 11.32 -1.22 -20.69
CA LEU A 62 11.44 0.11 -20.08
C LEU A 62 12.21 0.00 -18.77
N ARG A 63 13.37 0.67 -18.68
CA ARG A 63 14.21 0.73 -17.48
C ARG A 63 14.37 2.17 -17.06
N PHE A 64 13.80 2.53 -15.91
CA PHE A 64 13.89 3.89 -15.40
C PHE A 64 13.98 3.92 -13.89
N LYS A 65 14.39 5.09 -13.38
CA LYS A 65 14.52 5.39 -11.97
C LYS A 65 13.76 6.66 -11.64
N LEU A 66 13.20 6.69 -10.45
CA LEU A 66 12.72 7.91 -9.80
C LEU A 66 13.67 8.26 -8.66
N THR A 67 14.27 9.45 -8.72
CA THR A 67 15.30 9.89 -7.78
C THR A 67 14.80 10.99 -6.84
N GLY A 68 15.62 11.35 -5.84
CA GLY A 68 15.39 12.54 -5.01
C GLY A 68 14.34 12.37 -3.91
N ILE A 69 14.02 11.13 -3.52
CA ILE A 69 13.17 10.87 -2.36
C ILE A 69 14.05 11.02 -1.11
N SER A 70 13.91 12.14 -0.41
CA SER A 70 14.65 12.45 0.81
C SER A 70 13.73 12.33 2.02
N THR A 71 14.10 11.49 2.97
CA THR A 71 13.44 11.35 4.27
C THR A 71 14.42 10.77 5.27
N THR A 72 14.33 11.20 6.52
CA THR A 72 15.07 10.60 7.65
C THR A 72 14.32 9.43 8.27
N SER A 73 13.06 9.21 7.88
CA SER A 73 12.28 8.09 8.36
C SER A 73 12.81 6.79 7.75
N PRO A 74 13.02 5.73 8.56
CA PRO A 74 13.31 4.40 8.06
C PRO A 74 12.08 3.69 7.48
N ASP A 75 10.92 4.36 7.46
CA ASP A 75 9.68 3.89 6.84
C ASP A 75 9.36 4.70 5.59
N LEU A 76 9.11 4.01 4.48
CA LEU A 76 8.58 4.63 3.28
C LEU A 76 7.38 3.83 2.77
N LEU A 77 6.22 4.49 2.71
CA LEU A 77 5.08 4.03 1.93
C LEU A 77 5.09 4.76 0.58
N PHE A 78 5.15 4.00 -0.50
CA PHE A 78 5.15 4.48 -1.86
C PHE A 78 3.96 3.91 -2.63
N THR A 79 3.18 4.78 -3.25
CA THR A 79 1.97 4.40 -3.98
C THR A 79 1.93 5.11 -5.33
N PHE A 80 1.37 4.42 -6.33
CA PHE A 80 1.21 4.97 -7.67
C PHE A 80 0.18 4.16 -8.46
N THR A 81 -0.50 4.83 -9.39
CA THR A 81 -1.42 4.20 -10.32
C THR A 81 -0.73 3.97 -11.66
N LEU A 82 -0.89 2.77 -12.22
CA LEU A 82 -0.27 2.34 -13.46
C LEU A 82 -1.31 1.86 -14.47
N ARG A 83 -1.06 2.17 -15.74
CA ARG A 83 -1.61 1.43 -16.89
C ARG A 83 -0.55 1.31 -17.98
N ALA A 84 -0.73 0.34 -18.87
CA ALA A 84 0.20 0.04 -19.94
C ALA A 84 -0.54 -0.24 -21.24
N ASP A 85 0.02 0.20 -22.36
CA ASP A 85 -0.42 -0.27 -23.66
C ASP A 85 0.01 -1.74 -23.87
N PRO A 86 -0.77 -2.52 -24.65
CA PRO A 86 -0.39 -3.88 -24.99
C PRO A 86 0.86 -3.91 -25.84
N LEU A 87 1.60 -5.02 -25.75
CA LEU A 87 2.71 -5.28 -26.66
C LEU A 87 2.18 -5.60 -28.06
N ALA A 88 2.94 -5.22 -29.09
CA ALA A 88 2.59 -5.52 -30.47
C ALA A 88 2.41 -7.04 -30.66
N GLY A 89 1.27 -7.45 -31.25
CA GLY A 89 0.93 -8.86 -31.46
C GLY A 89 0.30 -9.57 -30.26
N TYR A 90 0.14 -8.90 -29.12
CA TYR A 90 -0.54 -9.44 -27.94
C TYR A 90 -1.95 -8.87 -27.80
N ALA A 91 -2.86 -9.67 -27.25
CA ALA A 91 -4.21 -9.23 -26.96
C ALA A 91 -4.21 -8.22 -25.78
N PRO A 92 -5.12 -7.23 -25.74
CA PRO A 92 -5.14 -6.17 -24.73
C PRO A 92 -5.24 -6.65 -23.26
N GLU A 93 -5.83 -7.82 -23.04
CA GLU A 93 -5.98 -8.44 -21.73
C GLU A 93 -4.67 -9.05 -21.17
N ILE A 94 -3.69 -9.33 -22.04
CA ILE A 94 -2.41 -9.89 -21.62
C ILE A 94 -1.60 -8.81 -20.91
N ALA A 95 -1.42 -8.99 -19.61
CA ALA A 95 -0.68 -8.07 -18.78
C ALA A 95 0.83 -8.26 -18.94
N ARG A 96 1.55 -7.14 -18.82
CA ARG A 96 3.01 -7.04 -18.83
C ARG A 96 3.53 -7.14 -17.40
N LEU A 97 4.67 -7.79 -17.22
CA LEU A 97 5.36 -7.81 -15.95
C LEU A 97 5.95 -6.43 -15.65
N ILE A 98 5.68 -5.90 -14.46
CA ILE A 98 6.44 -4.81 -13.88
C ILE A 98 7.15 -5.28 -12.62
N ARG A 99 8.43 -4.91 -12.53
CA ARG A 99 9.26 -5.05 -11.35
C ARG A 99 9.65 -3.67 -10.85
N PHE A 100 9.56 -3.45 -9.55
CA PHE A 100 9.96 -2.17 -8.96
C PHE A 100 10.71 -2.43 -7.65
N GLY A 101 11.55 -1.51 -7.20
CA GLY A 101 12.20 -1.66 -5.90
C GLY A 101 13.12 -0.52 -5.51
N ALA A 102 13.60 -0.60 -4.28
CA ALA A 102 14.38 0.43 -3.61
C ALA A 102 15.88 0.13 -3.69
N SER A 103 16.69 1.14 -3.99
CA SER A 103 18.15 1.04 -3.80
C SER A 103 18.49 1.06 -2.31
N PRO A 104 19.47 0.26 -1.82
CA PRO A 104 20.48 -0.50 -2.58
C PRO A 104 20.12 -1.96 -2.87
N ARG A 105 18.86 -2.39 -2.73
CA ARG A 105 18.42 -3.77 -3.04
C ARG A 105 17.56 -3.85 -4.31
N PRO A 106 18.08 -3.43 -5.50
CA PRO A 106 17.30 -3.41 -6.73
C PRO A 106 17.01 -4.83 -7.30
N ASN A 107 17.45 -5.91 -6.67
CA ASN A 107 17.29 -7.27 -7.17
C ASN A 107 16.16 -8.06 -6.47
N GLU A 108 15.57 -7.52 -5.41
CA GLU A 108 14.41 -8.10 -4.71
C GLU A 108 13.12 -7.39 -5.13
N LEU A 109 12.94 -7.20 -6.43
CA LEU A 109 11.82 -6.42 -6.96
C LEU A 109 10.52 -7.22 -6.80
N PRO A 110 9.51 -6.72 -6.07
CA PRO A 110 8.20 -7.34 -6.11
C PRO A 110 7.62 -7.19 -7.52
N ASN A 111 6.85 -8.19 -7.91
CA ASN A 111 6.25 -8.27 -9.23
C ASN A 111 4.81 -7.80 -9.17
N ALA A 112 4.39 -6.99 -10.14
CA ALA A 112 2.99 -6.76 -10.46
C ALA A 112 2.74 -6.94 -11.95
N TRP A 113 1.47 -6.98 -12.32
CA TRP A 113 1.02 -7.17 -13.70
C TRP A 113 0.23 -5.94 -14.13
N VAL A 114 0.62 -5.35 -15.26
CA VAL A 114 0.01 -4.11 -15.77
C VAL A 114 -0.54 -4.32 -17.18
N ASN A 115 -1.76 -3.89 -17.42
CA ASN A 115 -2.37 -3.81 -18.75
C ASN A 115 -3.09 -2.46 -18.91
N GLN A 116 -4.02 -2.37 -19.86
CA GLN A 116 -4.74 -1.13 -20.12
C GLN A 116 -5.65 -0.69 -18.96
N LYS A 117 -6.07 -1.62 -18.09
CA LYS A 117 -6.87 -1.28 -16.91
C LYS A 117 -5.94 -0.73 -15.82
N ALA A 118 -6.17 0.53 -15.47
CA ALA A 118 -5.41 1.17 -14.42
C ALA A 118 -5.57 0.45 -13.07
N PHE A 119 -4.47 0.33 -12.32
CA PHE A 119 -4.49 -0.18 -10.95
C PHE A 119 -3.48 0.58 -10.07
N THR A 120 -3.76 0.67 -8.77
CA THR A 120 -2.86 1.29 -7.80
C THR A 120 -1.96 0.25 -7.17
N TYR A 121 -0.66 0.41 -7.32
CA TYR A 121 0.36 -0.35 -6.63
C TYR A 121 0.74 0.34 -5.30
N ARG A 122 1.01 -0.47 -4.27
CA ARG A 122 1.50 -0.01 -2.96
C ARG A 122 2.74 -0.80 -2.56
N HIS A 123 3.80 -0.09 -2.25
CA HIS A 123 5.00 -0.66 -1.65
C HIS A 123 5.25 -0.05 -0.29
N TYR A 124 5.52 -0.90 0.69
CA TYR A 124 6.00 -0.49 1.99
C TYR A 124 7.42 -1.01 2.18
N ALA A 125 8.36 -0.10 2.43
CA ALA A 125 9.75 -0.42 2.73
C ALA A 125 10.03 -0.15 4.22
N THR A 126 10.36 -1.23 4.94
CA THR A 126 10.98 -1.15 6.26
C THR A 126 12.49 -1.01 6.07
N GLU A 127 13.12 -0.09 6.79
CA GLU A 127 14.57 0.20 6.67
C GLU A 127 14.92 0.94 5.37
N TRP A 128 14.08 1.91 4.99
CA TRP A 128 14.40 2.80 3.88
C TRP A 128 15.73 3.53 4.15
N GLN A 129 16.72 3.24 3.31
CA GLN A 129 18.05 3.89 3.28
C GLN A 129 18.33 4.53 1.92
N GLY A 130 17.40 4.41 0.98
CA GLY A 130 17.59 4.72 -0.43
C GLY A 130 17.32 6.17 -0.80
N LEU A 131 17.81 6.56 -1.98
CA LEU A 131 17.50 7.84 -2.64
C LEU A 131 16.69 7.65 -3.93
N GLU A 132 16.58 6.40 -4.40
CA GLU A 132 16.01 6.06 -5.70
C GLU A 132 15.09 4.84 -5.65
N LEU A 133 14.07 4.88 -6.50
CA LEU A 133 13.22 3.74 -6.86
C LEU A 133 13.53 3.33 -8.30
N SER A 134 13.78 2.06 -8.53
CA SER A 134 14.03 1.49 -9.86
C SER A 134 12.80 0.76 -10.37
N PHE A 135 12.57 0.84 -11.69
CA PHE A 135 11.46 0.21 -12.39
C PHE A 135 11.98 -0.53 -13.62
N LEU A 136 11.45 -1.72 -13.85
CA LEU A 136 11.64 -2.52 -15.03
C LEU A 136 10.26 -2.99 -15.52
N VAL A 137 9.88 -2.59 -16.73
CA VAL A 137 8.61 -2.98 -17.36
C VAL A 137 8.91 -3.77 -18.62
N GLU A 138 8.27 -4.92 -18.75
CA GLU A 138 8.39 -5.80 -19.91
C GLU A 138 8.00 -5.07 -21.21
N GLY A 139 8.89 -5.16 -22.21
CA GLY A 139 8.70 -4.65 -23.57
C GLY A 139 8.66 -3.12 -23.70
N ASN A 140 8.49 -2.65 -24.94
CA ASN A 140 8.73 -1.26 -25.32
C ASN A 140 7.46 -0.40 -25.49
N ALA A 141 6.27 -0.99 -25.36
CA ALA A 141 5.02 -0.25 -25.43
C ALA A 141 4.92 0.75 -24.25
N PRO A 142 4.31 1.94 -24.45
CA PRO A 142 4.29 2.97 -23.42
C PRO A 142 3.52 2.55 -22.16
N ILE A 143 3.87 3.19 -21.05
CA ILE A 143 3.11 3.13 -19.80
C ILE A 143 2.77 4.52 -19.30
N TRP A 144 1.81 4.58 -18.38
CA TRP A 144 1.41 5.80 -17.70
C TRP A 144 1.43 5.58 -16.20
N ILE A 145 2.06 6.52 -15.50
CA ILE A 145 2.07 6.61 -14.03
C ILE A 145 1.27 7.84 -13.63
N SER A 146 0.26 7.66 -12.79
CA SER A 146 -0.49 8.74 -12.14
C SER A 146 -0.52 8.54 -10.63
N ASP A 147 -1.06 9.54 -9.91
CA ASP A 147 -1.31 9.46 -8.46
C ASP A 147 -0.08 9.03 -7.65
N LEU A 148 1.10 9.48 -8.10
CA LEU A 148 2.37 9.15 -7.49
C LEU A 148 2.49 9.81 -6.13
N ARG A 149 2.73 8.99 -5.11
CA ARG A 149 2.85 9.45 -3.73
C ARG A 149 3.94 8.69 -3.00
N ALA A 150 4.66 9.42 -2.15
CA ALA A 150 5.59 8.86 -1.18
C ALA A 150 5.32 9.51 0.17
N SER A 151 5.33 8.74 1.25
CA SER A 151 5.16 9.24 2.61
C SER A 151 6.16 8.57 3.54
N ALA A 152 6.79 9.38 4.38
CA ALA A 152 7.77 8.98 5.39
C ALA A 152 7.10 8.31 6.61
N SER A 153 6.29 7.28 6.38
CA SER A 153 5.38 6.71 7.38
C SER A 153 5.24 5.21 7.26
N GLN A 154 4.87 4.58 8.38
CA GLN A 154 4.51 3.17 8.45
C GLN A 154 3.21 2.90 7.68
N ASP A 155 3.09 1.72 7.08
CA ASP A 155 1.87 1.32 6.39
C ASP A 155 0.81 0.76 7.36
N ALA A 156 0.51 1.48 8.43
CA ALA A 156 -0.53 1.06 9.38
C ALA A 156 -1.90 1.04 8.69
N MET A 157 -2.62 -0.08 8.80
CA MET A 157 -3.85 -0.32 8.06
C MET A 157 -5.05 -0.45 8.99
N VAL A 158 -6.19 0.08 8.55
CA VAL A 158 -7.49 -0.13 9.19
C VAL A 158 -8.53 -0.58 8.18
N ARG A 159 -9.37 -1.54 8.53
CA ARG A 159 -10.50 -1.95 7.70
C ARG A 159 -11.76 -2.15 8.52
N GLU A 160 -12.79 -1.37 8.21
CA GLU A 160 -14.10 -1.49 8.84
C GLU A 160 -14.96 -2.59 8.22
N PHE A 161 -15.72 -3.25 9.08
CA PHE A 161 -16.72 -4.24 8.76
C PHE A 161 -18.04 -3.86 9.45
N GLU A 162 -19.15 -4.47 9.04
CA GLU A 162 -20.49 -4.18 9.58
C GLU A 162 -20.53 -4.22 11.12
N ASN A 163 -19.84 -5.18 11.73
CA ASN A 163 -19.85 -5.45 13.17
C ASN A 163 -18.49 -5.26 13.84
N GLY A 164 -17.50 -4.69 13.16
CA GLY A 164 -16.14 -4.66 13.70
C GLY A 164 -15.12 -3.92 12.87
N LEU A 165 -13.87 -4.08 13.28
CA LEU A 165 -12.70 -3.39 12.75
C LEU A 165 -11.50 -4.33 12.81
N VAL A 166 -10.67 -4.28 11.78
CA VAL A 166 -9.33 -4.87 11.79
C VAL A 166 -8.31 -3.75 11.77
N LEU A 167 -7.38 -3.80 12.71
CA LEU A 167 -6.17 -2.99 12.75
C LEU A 167 -4.99 -3.89 12.36
N ALA A 168 -4.10 -3.42 11.50
CA ALA A 168 -2.90 -4.18 11.16
C ALA A 168 -1.69 -3.25 11.09
N ASN A 169 -0.60 -3.67 11.71
CA ASN A 169 0.69 -3.02 11.66
C ASN A 169 1.68 -3.93 10.93
N PRO A 170 1.90 -3.74 9.61
CA PRO A 170 2.89 -4.50 8.87
C PRO A 170 4.34 -4.05 9.17
N SER A 171 4.55 -2.99 9.95
CA SER A 171 5.88 -2.45 10.26
C SER A 171 6.73 -3.41 11.10
N ALA A 172 8.05 -3.22 11.00
CA ALA A 172 9.02 -3.81 11.92
C ALA A 172 9.08 -3.08 13.28
N ARG A 173 8.28 -2.02 13.46
CA ARG A 173 8.18 -1.20 14.67
C ARG A 173 6.77 -1.21 15.22
N ALA A 174 6.61 -0.85 16.48
CA ALA A 174 5.27 -0.64 17.05
C ALA A 174 4.58 0.57 16.41
N PHE A 175 3.24 0.51 16.33
CA PHE A 175 2.38 1.59 15.87
C PHE A 175 1.21 1.79 16.82
N THR A 176 0.91 3.05 17.12
CA THR A 176 -0.23 3.41 17.96
C THR A 176 -1.40 3.92 17.12
N PHE A 177 -2.54 3.21 17.17
CA PHE A 177 -3.81 3.61 16.58
C PHE A 177 -4.64 4.41 17.59
N ASP A 178 -4.96 5.67 17.27
CA ASP A 178 -5.94 6.44 18.04
C ASP A 178 -7.36 6.15 17.54
N LEU A 179 -8.09 5.29 18.26
CA LEU A 179 -9.45 4.91 17.88
C LEU A 179 -10.47 6.03 18.06
N ARG A 180 -10.24 6.99 18.95
CA ARG A 180 -11.15 8.14 19.13
C ARG A 180 -11.02 9.11 17.96
N ALA A 181 -9.79 9.33 17.48
CA ALA A 181 -9.56 10.14 16.29
C ALA A 181 -10.10 9.46 15.02
N LEU A 182 -9.88 8.15 14.89
CA LEU A 182 -10.30 7.40 13.69
C LEU A 182 -11.81 7.14 13.66
N PHE A 183 -12.44 6.92 14.81
CA PHE A 183 -13.83 6.49 14.93
C PHE A 183 -14.54 7.16 16.13
N PRO A 184 -14.77 8.48 16.10
CA PRO A 184 -15.17 9.26 17.28
C PRO A 184 -16.48 8.83 17.94
N ASN A 185 -17.39 8.22 17.18
CA ASN A 185 -18.72 7.80 17.65
C ASN A 185 -18.86 6.27 17.75
N LYS A 186 -17.75 5.53 17.84
CA LYS A 186 -17.76 4.06 17.90
C LYS A 186 -16.93 3.58 19.08
N THR A 187 -17.47 2.61 19.79
CA THR A 187 -16.79 1.89 20.87
C THR A 187 -16.48 0.47 20.43
N TRP A 188 -15.39 -0.07 20.98
CA TRP A 188 -14.80 -1.31 20.51
C TRP A 188 -14.48 -2.21 21.69
N ARG A 189 -14.52 -3.51 21.45
CA ARG A 189 -14.00 -4.52 22.36
C ARG A 189 -13.24 -5.58 21.60
N ARG A 190 -12.30 -6.24 22.26
CA ARG A 190 -11.59 -7.38 21.67
C ARG A 190 -12.58 -8.51 21.35
N ILE A 191 -12.25 -9.33 20.37
CA ILE A 191 -12.99 -10.59 20.18
C ILE A 191 -12.85 -11.44 21.46
N LYS A 192 -13.89 -12.20 21.79
CA LYS A 192 -13.82 -13.21 22.85
C LYS A 192 -13.41 -14.53 22.19
N GLY A 193 -12.17 -14.94 22.44
CA GLY A 193 -11.59 -16.15 21.88
C GLY A 193 -12.19 -17.41 22.50
N THR A 194 -12.03 -18.52 21.78
CA THR A 194 -12.26 -19.86 22.31
C THR A 194 -11.06 -20.34 23.13
N ALA A 195 -11.19 -21.46 23.83
CA ALA A 195 -10.09 -22.06 24.60
C ALA A 195 -8.84 -22.43 23.76
N LYS A 196 -8.94 -22.45 22.42
CA LYS A 196 -7.82 -22.72 21.50
C LYS A 196 -7.17 -21.46 20.92
N GLN A 197 -7.63 -20.28 21.32
CA GLN A 197 -7.09 -19.00 20.88
C GLN A 197 -6.37 -18.31 22.03
N ASP A 198 -5.47 -17.37 21.73
CA ASP A 198 -4.76 -16.59 22.74
C ASP A 198 -5.77 -15.87 23.66
N PRO A 199 -5.87 -16.25 24.95
CA PRO A 199 -6.83 -15.67 25.89
C PRO A 199 -6.38 -14.31 26.42
N ALA A 200 -5.10 -13.96 26.35
CA ALA A 200 -4.60 -12.65 26.75
C ALA A 200 -5.03 -11.60 25.72
N THR A 201 -4.90 -11.93 24.43
CA THR A 201 -5.33 -11.05 23.36
C THR A 201 -6.84 -11.08 23.18
N ASN A 202 -7.47 -12.26 23.12
CA ASN A 202 -8.88 -12.42 22.80
C ASN A 202 -9.76 -12.57 24.05
N ASN A 203 -9.67 -11.61 24.97
CA ASN A 203 -10.33 -11.65 26.28
C ASN A 203 -11.74 -11.02 26.31
N GLY A 204 -12.20 -10.42 25.21
CA GLY A 204 -13.48 -9.71 25.17
C GLY A 204 -13.50 -8.34 25.87
N ALA A 205 -12.36 -7.86 26.37
CA ALA A 205 -12.27 -6.59 27.08
C ALA A 205 -12.57 -5.40 26.14
N ARG A 206 -13.18 -4.37 26.72
CA ARG A 206 -13.39 -3.08 26.05
C ARG A 206 -12.06 -2.44 25.72
N VAL A 207 -12.00 -1.75 24.59
CA VAL A 207 -10.82 -1.04 24.12
C VAL A 207 -11.17 0.41 23.83
N GLU A 208 -10.44 1.32 24.47
CA GLU A 208 -10.67 2.76 24.36
C GLU A 208 -9.39 3.50 24.04
N GLY A 209 -9.53 4.64 23.35
CA GLY A 209 -8.41 5.55 23.11
C GLY A 209 -7.37 4.97 22.17
N ALA A 210 -6.13 4.93 22.63
CA ALA A 210 -4.97 4.52 21.84
C ALA A 210 -4.66 3.02 22.03
N ILE A 211 -4.44 2.32 20.92
CA ILE A 211 -3.97 0.92 20.91
C ILE A 211 -2.61 0.88 20.26
N GLU A 212 -1.61 0.42 20.99
CA GLU A 212 -0.33 0.05 20.40
C GLU A 212 -0.37 -1.39 19.90
N LEU A 213 -0.02 -1.60 18.62
CA LEU A 213 0.29 -2.90 18.06
C LEU A 213 1.79 -3.03 17.87
N GLY A 214 2.34 -4.19 18.24
CA GLY A 214 3.75 -4.50 18.03
C GLY A 214 4.11 -4.62 16.54
N ALA A 215 5.37 -4.91 16.29
CA ALA A 215 5.85 -5.18 14.94
C ALA A 215 5.13 -6.39 14.32
N LYS A 216 4.68 -6.25 13.07
CA LYS A 216 4.02 -7.32 12.28
C LYS A 216 2.80 -7.93 12.97
N ASP A 217 2.00 -7.10 13.63
CA ASP A 217 0.87 -7.50 14.47
C ASP A 217 -0.48 -7.02 13.91
N ALA A 218 -1.57 -7.65 14.33
CA ALA A 218 -2.92 -7.29 13.93
C ALA A 218 -3.94 -7.58 15.04
N LEU A 219 -4.95 -6.72 15.14
CA LEU A 219 -6.00 -6.83 16.15
C LEU A 219 -7.39 -6.75 15.52
N PHE A 220 -8.23 -7.71 15.91
CA PHE A 220 -9.65 -7.77 15.53
C PHE A 220 -10.50 -7.23 16.67
N LEU A 221 -11.36 -6.27 16.35
CA LEU A 221 -12.24 -5.62 17.31
C LEU A 221 -13.71 -5.77 16.87
N ILE A 222 -14.59 -5.99 17.84
CA ILE A 222 -16.04 -6.00 17.66
C ILE A 222 -16.58 -4.63 18.08
N ARG A 223 -17.50 -4.09 17.28
CA ARG A 223 -18.21 -2.86 17.62
C ARG A 223 -19.19 -3.12 18.77
N GLU A 224 -19.17 -2.29 19.80
CA GLU A 224 -20.21 -2.33 20.83
C GLU A 224 -21.50 -1.65 20.31
N LYS A 225 -22.64 -2.12 20.80
CA LYS A 225 -23.95 -1.53 20.47
C LYS A 225 -24.23 -0.32 21.33
#